data_AF-A0A7Y7NA17-F1
#
_entry.id   AF-A0A7Y7NA17-F1
#
_cell.length_a   1.000
_cell.length_b   1.000
_cell.length_c   1.000
_cell.angle_alpha   90.00
_cell.angle_beta   90.00
_cell.angle_gamma   90.00
#
_symmetry.space_group_name_H-M   'P 1'
#
loop_
_entity.id
_entity.type
_entity.pdbx_description
1 polymer ?
#
loop_
_entity_poly.entity_id
_entity_poly.type
_entity_poly.pdbx_seq_one_letter_code
_entity_poly.pdbx_strand_id
1 'polypeptide(L)'
;MKKVLASVAMMGSIAIAGMAEASLIAFDSFPGSWNGPVDNLIDSGFLISGNSQGYWIADGPNFCMPEGPGNGTHYLMTQNGDVPISVSSVSGHPFNLYSFQYAEQQINNYYAPYVTVTGHLLGGNTVRATFLLDGINDGSGPLADFQTGILPDSFHNLISVDFVAPNYLRYSLDNISVDATPTPIPAAVWLFASGLMGMIGLRRKKA
;
A
#
# COMPACT_ATOMS: atom_id res chain seq x y z
N MET A 1 -14.05 33.82 54.56
CA MET A 1 -14.25 32.41 54.13
C MET A 1 -13.73 32.26 52.71
N LYS A 2 -13.17 31.07 52.41
CA LYS A 2 -12.18 30.76 51.38
C LYS A 2 -12.69 30.96 49.93
N LYS A 3 -11.90 31.64 49.08
CA LYS A 3 -12.11 31.69 47.62
C LYS A 3 -11.52 30.41 47.01
N VAL A 4 -12.37 29.58 46.42
CA VAL A 4 -11.97 28.35 45.71
C VAL A 4 -11.69 28.72 44.25
N LEU A 5 -10.42 28.66 43.83
CA LEU A 5 -10.02 28.76 42.42
C LEU A 5 -10.23 27.40 41.75
N ALA A 6 -11.24 27.28 40.90
CA ALA A 6 -11.40 26.13 40.01
C ALA A 6 -10.51 26.32 38.78
N SER A 7 -9.38 25.61 38.75
CA SER A 7 -8.52 25.54 37.56
C SER A 7 -9.09 24.47 36.63
N VAL A 8 -9.70 24.91 35.52
CA VAL A 8 -10.10 24.00 34.44
C VAL A 8 -8.87 23.73 33.58
N ALA A 9 -8.28 22.55 33.75
CA ALA A 9 -7.24 22.06 32.86
C ALA A 9 -7.89 21.63 31.53
N MET A 10 -7.77 22.48 30.52
CA MET A 10 -8.22 22.19 29.16
C MET A 10 -7.16 21.29 28.51
N MET A 11 -7.32 19.97 28.58
CA MET A 11 -6.54 19.04 27.76
C MET A 11 -7.04 19.18 26.30
N GLY A 12 -6.41 20.07 25.55
CA GLY A 12 -6.61 20.18 24.11
C GLY A 12 -5.91 19.03 23.41
N SER A 13 -6.67 18.12 22.80
CA SER A 13 -6.15 17.15 21.84
C SER A 13 -5.72 17.88 20.59
N ILE A 14 -4.41 17.93 20.34
CA ILE A 14 -3.84 18.42 19.09
C ILE A 14 -4.09 17.35 18.03
N ALA A 15 -4.92 17.67 17.02
CA ALA A 15 -4.99 16.87 15.82
C ALA A 15 -3.69 17.08 15.04
N ILE A 16 -2.77 16.10 15.12
CA ILE A 16 -1.57 16.09 14.29
C ILE A 16 -2.04 15.66 12.90
N ALA A 17 -1.98 16.58 11.94
CA ALA A 17 -2.13 16.20 10.54
C ALA A 17 -0.95 15.29 10.21
N GLY A 18 -1.22 14.01 9.89
CA GLY A 18 -0.20 13.11 9.38
C GLY A 18 0.39 13.70 8.12
N MET A 19 1.72 13.88 8.09
CA MET A 19 2.37 14.24 6.85
C MET A 19 2.23 13.05 5.89
N ALA A 20 1.94 13.36 4.63
CA ALA A 20 2.09 12.41 3.55
C ALA A 20 3.56 11.99 3.50
N GLU A 21 3.82 10.72 3.77
CA GLU A 21 5.14 10.16 3.62
C GLU A 21 5.08 9.10 2.52
N ALA A 22 5.98 9.26 1.54
CA ALA A 22 6.26 8.24 0.57
C ALA A 22 6.69 6.96 1.31
N SER A 23 6.08 5.85 0.94
CA SER A 23 6.22 4.55 1.56
C SER A 23 6.57 3.52 0.50
N LEU A 24 7.41 2.56 0.88
CA LEU A 24 7.84 1.46 0.03
C LEU A 24 7.40 0.16 0.69
N ILE A 25 6.52 -0.58 0.02
CA ILE A 25 6.12 -1.93 0.42
C ILE A 25 7.12 -2.90 -0.21
N ALA A 26 8.06 -3.38 0.60
CA ALA A 26 9.18 -4.22 0.15
C ALA A 26 9.14 -5.64 0.75
N PHE A 27 8.18 -5.96 1.62
CA PHE A 27 8.01 -7.28 2.25
C PHE A 27 9.18 -7.79 3.11
N ASP A 28 10.31 -7.08 3.19
CA ASP A 28 11.52 -7.45 3.94
C ASP A 28 11.29 -7.62 5.44
N SER A 29 10.24 -7.01 6.00
CA SER A 29 9.89 -7.18 7.41
C SER A 29 9.25 -8.53 7.74
N PHE A 30 8.89 -9.33 6.73
CA PHE A 30 8.24 -10.63 6.90
C PHE A 30 9.22 -11.76 6.64
N PRO A 31 9.29 -12.82 7.45
CA PRO A 31 10.09 -13.98 7.11
C PRO A 31 9.51 -14.68 5.86
N GLY A 32 10.37 -15.30 5.06
CA GLY A 32 9.94 -16.20 3.98
C GLY A 32 8.96 -17.26 4.50
N SER A 33 7.76 -17.32 3.91
CA SER A 33 6.63 -18.08 4.43
C SER A 33 6.49 -19.44 3.74
N TRP A 34 7.35 -20.40 4.06
CA TRP A 34 7.14 -21.80 3.61
C TRP A 34 5.85 -22.43 4.20
N ASN A 35 5.28 -21.84 5.25
CA ASN A 35 4.17 -22.41 6.04
C ASN A 35 2.76 -21.98 5.61
N GLY A 36 2.57 -21.65 4.34
CA GLY A 36 1.23 -21.53 3.73
C GLY A 36 0.83 -20.11 3.33
N PRO A 37 -0.31 -19.98 2.62
CA PRO A 37 -0.78 -18.72 2.10
C PRO A 37 -1.07 -17.72 3.23
N VAL A 38 -0.60 -16.49 3.05
CA VAL A 38 -0.95 -15.33 3.86
C VAL A 38 -2.19 -14.69 3.22
N ASP A 39 -3.26 -14.56 4.00
CA ASP A 39 -4.49 -13.90 3.53
C ASP A 39 -4.35 -12.38 3.57
N ASN A 40 -3.79 -11.85 4.67
CA ASN A 40 -3.64 -10.43 4.93
C ASN A 40 -2.31 -10.15 5.64
N LEU A 41 -1.57 -9.15 5.18
CA LEU A 41 -0.43 -8.56 5.90
C LEU A 41 -0.51 -7.05 5.88
N ILE A 42 0.14 -6.41 6.85
CA ILE A 42 0.27 -4.95 6.90
C ILE A 42 1.75 -4.60 6.78
N ASP A 43 2.14 -3.96 5.68
CA ASP A 43 3.50 -3.46 5.45
C ASP A 43 3.46 -1.96 5.22
N SER A 44 4.31 -1.22 5.93
CA SER A 44 4.55 0.21 5.71
C SER A 44 3.28 1.08 5.67
N GLY A 45 2.28 0.71 6.47
CA GLY A 45 0.99 1.41 6.58
C GLY A 45 -0.09 0.97 5.57
N PHE A 46 0.17 -0.10 4.80
CA PHE A 46 -0.75 -0.63 3.80
C PHE A 46 -1.14 -2.06 4.13
N LEU A 47 -2.43 -2.36 3.97
CA LEU A 47 -2.98 -3.70 3.99
C LEU A 47 -2.83 -4.30 2.60
N ILE A 48 -2.16 -5.45 2.54
CA ILE A 48 -2.04 -6.29 1.36
C ILE A 48 -2.92 -7.51 1.60
N SER A 49 -3.97 -7.68 0.80
CA SER A 49 -4.92 -8.78 0.93
C SER A 49 -4.96 -9.63 -0.33
N GLY A 50 -4.82 -10.93 -0.17
CA GLY A 50 -5.14 -11.94 -1.16
C GLY A 50 -6.43 -12.60 -0.71
N ASN A 51 -7.34 -12.91 -1.62
CA ASN A 51 -8.57 -13.59 -1.24
C ASN A 51 -8.30 -15.06 -0.81
N SER A 52 -9.30 -15.94 -0.84
CA SER A 52 -9.28 -17.32 -0.33
C SER A 52 -8.15 -18.26 -0.79
N GLN A 53 -7.29 -17.85 -1.73
CA GLN A 53 -6.11 -18.61 -2.16
C GLN A 53 -4.79 -18.02 -1.63
N GLY A 54 -4.83 -16.84 -1.03
CA GLY A 54 -3.70 -16.09 -0.48
C GLY A 54 -2.51 -15.92 -1.42
N TYR A 55 -1.39 -15.54 -0.82
CA TYR A 55 -0.10 -15.40 -1.48
C TYR A 55 1.01 -15.85 -0.53
N TRP A 56 2.23 -16.02 -1.03
CA TRP A 56 3.40 -16.33 -0.21
C TRP A 56 4.35 -15.15 -0.19
N ILE A 57 5.12 -15.04 0.89
CA ILE A 57 6.32 -14.20 0.90
C ILE A 57 7.50 -15.13 0.66
N ALA A 58 8.21 -14.91 -0.44
CA ALA A 58 9.41 -15.66 -0.77
C ALA A 58 10.65 -14.89 -0.34
N ASP A 59 11.70 -15.66 -0.05
CA ASP A 59 12.99 -15.19 0.44
C ASP A 59 14.14 -15.52 -0.53
N GLY A 60 13.81 -15.61 -1.82
CA GLY A 60 14.77 -15.81 -2.91
C GLY A 60 14.37 -16.92 -3.90
N PRO A 61 15.26 -17.23 -4.85
CA PRO A 61 14.93 -18.04 -6.02
C PRO A 61 14.65 -19.51 -5.69
N ASN A 62 15.08 -20.01 -4.54
CA ASN A 62 14.83 -21.40 -4.14
C ASN A 62 13.39 -21.65 -3.64
N PHE A 63 12.57 -20.60 -3.53
CA PHE A 63 11.22 -20.71 -2.97
C PHE A 63 10.22 -21.40 -3.91
N CYS A 64 10.45 -21.37 -5.23
CA CYS A 64 9.68 -22.19 -6.16
C CYS A 64 10.56 -23.09 -7.02
N MET A 65 9.97 -24.19 -7.49
CA MET A 65 10.66 -25.23 -8.25
C MET A 65 10.36 -25.09 -9.75
N PRO A 66 11.35 -25.12 -10.66
CA PRO A 66 12.76 -25.34 -10.40
C PRO A 66 13.47 -24.14 -9.74
N GLU A 67 13.17 -22.91 -10.16
CA GLU A 67 13.66 -21.66 -9.56
C GLU A 67 12.60 -20.56 -9.72
N GLY A 68 12.60 -19.60 -8.79
CA GLY A 68 11.77 -18.39 -8.78
C GLY A 68 12.58 -17.13 -8.99
N PRO A 69 11.91 -15.98 -9.15
CA PRO A 69 12.62 -14.75 -9.42
C PRO A 69 13.43 -14.33 -8.19
N GLY A 70 14.64 -13.81 -8.40
CA GLY A 70 15.53 -13.35 -7.35
C GLY A 70 15.98 -11.91 -7.57
N ASN A 71 15.90 -11.10 -6.51
CA ASN A 71 16.51 -9.76 -6.45
C ASN A 71 17.27 -9.50 -5.14
N GLY A 72 17.37 -10.51 -4.26
CA GLY A 72 18.05 -10.43 -2.97
C GLY A 72 17.22 -9.87 -1.82
N THR A 73 15.94 -9.55 -2.05
CA THR A 73 14.96 -9.13 -1.04
C THR A 73 13.86 -10.16 -0.89
N HIS A 74 12.96 -9.94 0.07
CA HIS A 74 11.72 -10.70 0.13
C HIS A 74 10.70 -10.14 -0.85
N TYR A 75 9.81 -10.98 -1.36
CA TYR A 75 8.82 -10.55 -2.34
C TYR A 75 7.53 -11.37 -2.25
N LEU A 76 6.44 -10.80 -2.76
CA LEU A 76 5.15 -11.46 -2.79
C LEU A 76 5.05 -12.36 -4.02
N MET A 77 4.58 -13.59 -3.83
CA MET A 77 4.31 -14.58 -4.88
C MET A 77 2.85 -14.98 -4.88
N THR A 78 2.20 -14.90 -6.04
CA THR A 78 0.79 -15.31 -6.15
C THR A 78 0.66 -16.82 -6.28
N GLN A 79 -0.30 -17.41 -5.55
CA GLN A 79 -0.66 -18.82 -5.78
C GLN A 79 -1.49 -18.97 -7.06
N ASN A 80 -2.30 -17.96 -7.34
CA ASN A 80 -3.22 -17.92 -8.45
C ASN A 80 -3.33 -16.46 -8.91
N GLY A 81 -2.95 -16.16 -10.15
CA GLY A 81 -2.92 -14.76 -10.60
C GLY A 81 -4.27 -14.19 -11.00
N ASP A 82 -5.30 -15.00 -11.25
CA ASP A 82 -6.65 -14.45 -11.56
C ASP A 82 -7.40 -13.96 -10.31
N VAL A 83 -6.84 -14.28 -9.14
CA VAL A 83 -7.21 -13.76 -7.83
C VAL A 83 -6.51 -12.41 -7.63
N PRO A 84 -7.25 -11.33 -7.38
CA PRO A 84 -6.65 -10.03 -7.08
C PRO A 84 -5.79 -10.07 -5.82
N ILE A 85 -4.59 -9.51 -5.93
CA ILE A 85 -3.83 -9.00 -4.78
C ILE A 85 -4.21 -7.53 -4.63
N SER A 86 -4.89 -7.20 -3.54
CA SER A 86 -5.36 -5.84 -3.28
C SER A 86 -4.45 -5.14 -2.28
N VAL A 87 -4.07 -3.89 -2.57
CA VAL A 87 -3.34 -3.01 -1.66
C VAL A 87 -4.24 -1.83 -1.29
N SER A 88 -4.34 -1.54 0.00
CA SER A 88 -5.13 -0.42 0.53
C SER A 88 -4.48 0.21 1.75
N SER A 89 -4.75 1.49 2.01
CA SER A 89 -4.22 2.19 3.18
C SER A 89 -4.93 1.74 4.46
N VAL A 90 -4.19 1.37 5.51
CA VAL A 90 -4.79 0.99 6.80
C VAL A 90 -5.47 2.16 7.52
N SER A 91 -5.08 3.40 7.16
CA SER A 91 -5.71 4.61 7.69
C SER A 91 -7.05 4.93 7.03
N GLY A 92 -7.38 4.26 5.92
CA GLY A 92 -8.56 4.55 5.10
C GLY A 92 -8.45 5.84 4.28
N HIS A 93 -7.31 6.52 4.32
CA HIS A 93 -7.05 7.69 3.48
C HIS A 93 -6.62 7.28 2.06
N PRO A 94 -6.98 8.08 1.04
CA PRO A 94 -6.52 7.81 -0.32
C PRO A 94 -5.00 7.91 -0.44
N PHE A 95 -4.43 7.21 -1.41
CA PHE A 95 -3.00 7.19 -1.69
C PHE A 95 -2.74 7.28 -3.20
N ASN A 96 -1.48 7.54 -3.57
CA ASN A 96 -1.00 7.48 -4.94
C ASN A 96 -0.14 6.23 -5.12
N LEU A 97 -0.17 5.63 -6.31
CA LEU A 97 0.72 4.53 -6.68
C LEU A 97 1.61 4.99 -7.84
N TYR A 98 2.93 4.95 -7.64
CA TYR A 98 3.89 5.44 -8.63
C TYR A 98 4.54 4.32 -9.44
N SER A 99 4.98 3.28 -8.75
CA SER A 99 5.69 2.17 -9.37
C SER A 99 5.58 0.91 -8.55
N PHE A 100 5.94 -0.21 -9.17
CA PHE A 100 6.12 -1.50 -8.51
C PHE A 100 7.11 -2.32 -9.32
N GLN A 101 7.70 -3.32 -8.68
CA GLN A 101 8.44 -4.36 -9.36
C GLN A 101 7.56 -5.60 -9.56
N TYR A 102 7.73 -6.25 -10.70
CA TYR A 102 7.01 -7.46 -11.04
C TYR A 102 7.91 -8.44 -11.80
N ALA A 103 7.64 -9.73 -11.63
CA ALA A 103 8.42 -10.80 -12.24
C ALA A 103 7.55 -12.03 -12.53
N GLU A 104 8.04 -12.87 -13.43
CA GLU A 104 7.56 -14.21 -13.68
C GLU A 104 7.82 -15.04 -12.43
N GLN A 105 6.84 -15.83 -11.99
CA GLN A 105 7.09 -16.72 -10.86
C GLN A 105 7.88 -17.98 -11.26
N GLN A 106 7.45 -18.67 -12.33
CA GLN A 106 8.08 -19.91 -12.77
C GLN A 106 7.98 -20.05 -14.29
N ILE A 107 9.10 -19.85 -14.98
CA ILE A 107 9.19 -20.10 -16.41
C ILE A 107 8.99 -21.61 -16.65
N ASN A 108 8.16 -21.93 -17.65
CA ASN A 108 7.78 -23.27 -18.12
C ASN A 108 6.58 -23.95 -17.45
N ASN A 109 5.99 -23.42 -16.38
CA ASN A 109 4.86 -24.13 -15.76
C ASN A 109 3.65 -23.26 -15.45
N TYR A 110 3.79 -22.00 -15.00
CA TYR A 110 2.62 -21.17 -14.65
C TYR A 110 2.94 -19.67 -14.63
N TYR A 111 3.60 -19.11 -15.66
CA TYR A 111 3.93 -17.67 -15.67
C TYR A 111 2.86 -16.83 -16.40
N ALA A 112 2.55 -15.67 -15.84
CA ALA A 112 1.67 -14.70 -16.47
C ALA A 112 2.38 -14.00 -17.63
N PRO A 113 1.71 -13.74 -18.77
CA PRO A 113 2.28 -12.92 -19.85
C PRO A 113 2.20 -11.41 -19.55
N TYR A 114 1.31 -11.01 -18.63
CA TYR A 114 1.15 -9.64 -18.19
C TYR A 114 0.51 -9.56 -16.80
N VAL A 115 0.75 -8.45 -16.11
CA VAL A 115 0.00 -8.03 -14.92
C VAL A 115 -0.89 -6.84 -15.29
N THR A 116 -2.18 -6.95 -15.00
CA THR A 116 -3.11 -5.82 -14.99
C THR A 116 -3.11 -5.19 -13.60
N VAL A 117 -2.96 -3.87 -13.56
CA VAL A 117 -3.15 -3.06 -12.36
C VAL A 117 -4.45 -2.27 -12.51
N THR A 118 -5.38 -2.42 -11.58
CA THR A 118 -6.65 -1.68 -11.54
C THR A 118 -6.69 -0.84 -10.27
N GLY A 119 -6.58 0.48 -10.41
CA GLY A 119 -6.74 1.43 -9.32
C GLY A 119 -8.20 1.80 -9.12
N HIS A 120 -8.69 1.75 -7.88
CA HIS A 120 -10.03 2.21 -7.49
C HIS A 120 -9.91 3.60 -6.88
N LEU A 121 -10.47 4.59 -7.55
CA LEU A 121 -10.38 6.00 -7.16
C LEU A 121 -11.39 6.33 -6.06
N LEU A 122 -11.03 7.31 -5.23
CA LEU A 122 -11.99 8.00 -4.38
C LEU A 122 -13.12 8.57 -5.26
N GLY A 123 -14.37 8.26 -4.91
CA GLY A 123 -15.54 8.62 -5.71
C GLY A 123 -16.05 7.53 -6.66
N GLY A 124 -15.39 6.35 -6.69
CA GLY A 124 -15.93 5.13 -7.28
C GLY A 124 -15.57 4.87 -8.74
N ASN A 125 -14.72 5.70 -9.35
CA ASN A 125 -14.17 5.45 -10.69
C ASN A 125 -12.99 4.47 -10.62
N THR A 126 -12.57 3.93 -11.77
CA THR A 126 -11.36 3.09 -11.85
C THR A 126 -10.41 3.56 -12.94
N VAL A 127 -9.13 3.27 -12.75
CA VAL A 127 -8.05 3.45 -13.73
C VAL A 127 -7.34 2.11 -13.92
N ARG A 128 -6.80 1.88 -15.13
CA ARG A 128 -6.20 0.58 -15.46
C ARG A 128 -4.93 0.75 -16.28
N ALA A 129 -3.92 -0.06 -15.97
CA ALA A 129 -2.70 -0.21 -16.74
C ALA A 129 -2.36 -1.70 -16.86
N THR A 130 -1.64 -2.07 -17.91
CA THR A 130 -1.20 -3.45 -18.15
C THR A 130 0.29 -3.45 -18.46
N PHE A 131 1.03 -4.32 -17.79
CA PHE A 131 2.48 -4.45 -17.88
C PHE A 131 2.83 -5.82 -18.42
N LEU A 132 3.61 -5.87 -19.50
CA LEU A 132 4.06 -7.13 -20.10
C LEU A 132 5.23 -7.68 -19.30
N LEU A 133 5.21 -8.99 -19.08
CA LEU A 133 6.36 -9.75 -18.62
C LEU A 133 7.24 -10.09 -19.83
N ASP A 134 8.56 -10.23 -19.64
CA ASP A 134 9.55 -10.29 -20.73
C ASP A 134 10.06 -11.72 -21.00
N GLY A 135 9.61 -12.67 -20.20
CA GLY A 135 10.00 -14.06 -20.21
C GLY A 135 11.34 -14.34 -19.52
N ILE A 136 11.82 -13.45 -18.64
CA ILE A 136 13.12 -13.59 -17.95
C ILE A 136 12.91 -13.91 -16.46
N ASN A 137 13.35 -15.10 -16.08
CA ASN A 137 13.46 -15.57 -14.70
C ASN A 137 14.52 -16.68 -14.74
N ASP A 138 15.76 -16.29 -14.49
CA ASP A 138 16.91 -17.19 -14.44
C ASP A 138 17.37 -17.47 -13.00
N GLY A 139 16.59 -17.01 -12.02
CA GLY A 139 16.68 -17.36 -10.62
C GLY A 139 17.93 -16.80 -9.96
N SER A 140 18.96 -17.63 -9.83
CA SER A 140 20.28 -17.17 -9.37
C SER A 140 21.22 -16.76 -10.52
N GLY A 141 20.69 -16.67 -11.73
CA GLY A 141 21.43 -16.28 -12.92
C GLY A 141 21.80 -14.79 -12.97
N PRO A 142 22.51 -14.37 -14.02
CA PRO A 142 23.02 -13.01 -14.15
C PRO A 142 21.98 -11.99 -14.65
N LEU A 143 20.81 -12.43 -15.12
CA LEU A 143 19.77 -11.53 -15.62
C LEU A 143 18.93 -10.99 -14.46
N ALA A 144 18.27 -9.87 -14.71
CA ALA A 144 17.34 -9.30 -13.74
C ALA A 144 15.97 -9.95 -13.92
N ASP A 145 15.50 -10.66 -12.91
CA ASP A 145 14.18 -11.32 -12.95
C ASP A 145 13.04 -10.31 -12.72
N PHE A 146 13.29 -9.25 -11.96
CA PHE A 146 12.29 -8.22 -11.68
C PHE A 146 12.41 -7.03 -12.63
N GLN A 147 11.26 -6.63 -13.17
CA GLN A 147 11.10 -5.43 -14.00
C GLN A 147 10.36 -4.34 -13.22
N THR A 148 10.57 -3.07 -13.58
CA THR A 148 9.86 -1.95 -12.94
C THR A 148 8.73 -1.44 -13.83
N GLY A 149 7.50 -1.50 -13.31
CA GLY A 149 6.34 -0.88 -13.90
C GLY A 149 6.15 0.53 -13.36
N ILE A 150 6.15 1.54 -14.23
CA ILE A 150 5.82 2.92 -13.88
C ILE A 150 4.35 3.17 -14.22
N LEU A 151 3.57 3.61 -13.22
CA LEU A 151 2.16 3.88 -13.39
C LEU A 151 1.96 5.27 -14.03
N PRO A 152 0.94 5.44 -14.89
CA PRO A 152 0.53 6.75 -15.35
C PRO A 152 0.05 7.63 -14.18
N ASP A 153 0.14 8.96 -14.35
CA ASP A 153 -0.33 9.95 -13.36
C ASP A 153 -1.81 9.79 -12.98
N SER A 154 -2.61 9.03 -13.73
CA SER A 154 -4.01 8.71 -13.38
C SER A 154 -4.15 7.84 -12.12
N PHE A 155 -3.08 7.22 -11.63
CA PHE A 155 -3.05 6.40 -10.41
C PHE A 155 -2.84 7.23 -9.13
N HIS A 156 -3.73 8.21 -8.92
CA HIS A 156 -3.72 9.09 -7.74
C HIS A 156 -5.08 9.07 -7.03
N ASN A 157 -5.13 9.47 -5.75
CA ASN A 157 -6.35 9.43 -4.92
C ASN A 157 -7.04 8.04 -4.90
N LEU A 158 -6.26 6.97 -4.85
CA LEU A 158 -6.71 5.59 -4.82
C LEU A 158 -7.20 5.22 -3.42
N ILE A 159 -8.33 4.53 -3.32
CA ILE A 159 -8.76 3.85 -2.09
C ILE A 159 -8.20 2.43 -2.00
N SER A 160 -7.98 1.80 -3.15
CA SER A 160 -7.31 0.51 -3.28
C SER A 160 -6.74 0.33 -4.68
N VAL A 161 -5.84 -0.62 -4.83
CA VAL A 161 -5.35 -1.09 -6.13
C VAL A 161 -5.32 -2.61 -6.15
N ASP A 162 -5.72 -3.18 -7.28
CA ASP A 162 -5.72 -4.62 -7.52
C ASP A 162 -4.69 -4.99 -8.59
N PHE A 163 -3.87 -5.99 -8.29
CA PHE A 163 -2.97 -6.64 -9.24
C PHE A 163 -3.59 -7.98 -9.66
N VAL A 164 -3.68 -8.24 -10.96
CA VAL A 164 -4.31 -9.44 -11.53
C VAL A 164 -3.57 -9.89 -12.78
N ALA A 165 -3.38 -11.20 -12.94
CA ALA A 165 -2.89 -11.86 -14.14
C ALA A 165 -3.97 -12.82 -14.71
N PRO A 166 -3.92 -13.14 -16.01
CA PRO A 166 -4.95 -13.98 -16.64
C PRO A 166 -4.78 -15.48 -16.33
N ASN A 167 -5.86 -16.25 -16.50
CA ASN A 167 -5.85 -17.72 -16.64
C ASN A 167 -5.14 -18.50 -15.52
N TYR A 168 -5.29 -18.05 -14.28
CA TYR A 168 -4.62 -18.66 -13.11
C TYR A 168 -3.08 -18.59 -13.14
N LEU A 169 -2.50 -17.84 -14.08
CA LEU A 169 -1.06 -17.74 -14.27
C LEU A 169 -0.46 -16.83 -13.20
N ARG A 170 0.69 -17.23 -12.66
CA ARG A 170 1.28 -16.62 -11.48
C ARG A 170 2.29 -15.54 -11.87
N TYR A 171 2.42 -14.60 -10.96
CA TYR A 171 3.37 -13.51 -11.00
C TYR A 171 3.85 -13.19 -9.58
N SER A 172 4.95 -12.45 -9.52
CA SER A 172 5.52 -11.95 -8.27
C SER A 172 5.47 -10.42 -8.24
N LEU A 173 5.38 -9.84 -7.05
CA LEU A 173 5.39 -8.40 -6.80
C LEU A 173 6.43 -8.05 -5.76
N ASP A 174 7.09 -6.91 -5.94
CA ASP A 174 7.99 -6.33 -4.95
C ASP A 174 8.02 -4.80 -5.07
N ASN A 175 8.61 -4.11 -4.09
CA ASN A 175 8.98 -2.71 -4.12
C ASN A 175 7.85 -1.79 -4.63
N ILE A 176 6.66 -1.94 -4.05
CA ILE A 176 5.48 -1.13 -4.42
C ILE A 176 5.63 0.25 -3.80
N SER A 177 5.82 1.26 -4.64
CA SER A 177 6.04 2.65 -4.23
C SER A 177 4.73 3.42 -4.21
N VAL A 178 4.36 3.88 -3.01
CA VAL A 178 3.11 4.58 -2.73
C VAL A 178 3.37 5.86 -1.93
N ASP A 179 2.42 6.78 -1.93
CA ASP A 179 2.42 7.93 -1.02
C ASP A 179 1.00 8.19 -0.54
N ALA A 180 0.83 8.35 0.78
CA ALA A 180 -0.45 8.70 1.34
C ALA A 180 -0.81 10.12 0.91
N THR A 181 -2.00 10.34 0.33
CA THR A 181 -2.40 11.72 0.03
C THR A 181 -2.71 12.42 1.34
N PRO A 182 -2.09 13.58 1.63
CA PRO A 182 -2.40 14.29 2.85
C PRO A 182 -3.85 14.75 2.75
N THR A 183 -4.70 14.29 3.67
CA THR A 183 -6.06 14.77 3.70
C THR A 183 -6.06 16.23 4.12
N PRO A 184 -6.69 17.15 3.36
CA PRO A 184 -6.81 18.52 3.79
C PRO A 184 -7.45 18.55 5.17
N ILE A 185 -6.79 19.21 6.13
CA ILE A 185 -7.34 19.39 7.47
C ILE A 185 -8.75 19.97 7.30
N PRO A 186 -9.81 19.31 7.82
CA PRO A 186 -11.16 19.78 7.63
C PRO A 186 -11.27 21.23 8.07
N ALA A 187 -11.92 22.08 7.26
CA ALA A 187 -12.12 23.49 7.59
C ALA A 187 -12.79 23.66 8.97
N ALA A 188 -13.53 22.65 9.43
CA ALA A 188 -14.08 22.56 10.77
C ALA A 188 -13.03 22.71 11.88
N VAL A 189 -11.80 22.21 11.73
CA VAL A 189 -10.72 22.37 12.72
C VAL A 189 -10.34 23.85 12.83
N TRP A 190 -10.21 24.54 11.70
CA TRP A 190 -9.93 25.98 11.68
C TRP A 190 -11.09 26.80 12.22
N LEU A 191 -12.34 26.45 11.87
CA LEU A 191 -13.54 27.10 12.40
C LEU A 191 -13.69 26.89 13.91
N PHE A 192 -13.40 25.68 14.39
CA PHE A 192 -13.43 25.37 15.82
C PHE A 192 -12.35 26.14 16.58
N ALA A 193 -11.10 26.11 16.09
CA ALA A 193 -9.98 26.82 16.70
C ALA A 193 -10.20 28.34 16.71
N SER A 194 -10.65 28.92 15.59
CA SER A 194 -10.96 30.35 15.49
C SER A 194 -12.18 30.73 16.34
N GLY A 195 -13.21 29.89 16.40
CA GLY A 195 -14.36 30.06 17.28
C GLY A 195 -13.98 30.08 18.75
N LEU A 196 -13.11 29.17 19.19
CA LEU A 196 -12.60 29.12 20.56
C LEU A 196 -11.81 30.38 20.91
N MET A 197 -10.93 30.83 20.01
CA MET A 197 -10.18 32.09 20.17
C MET A 197 -11.10 33.30 20.24
N GLY A 198 -12.15 33.34 19.41
CA GLY A 198 -13.17 34.39 19.45
C GLY A 198 -13.89 34.47 20.80
N MET A 199 -14.25 33.33 21.39
CA MET A 199 -14.89 33.27 22.70
C MET A 199 -13.97 33.76 23.83
N ILE A 200 -12.67 33.44 23.78
CA ILE A 200 -11.69 33.98 24.75
C ILE A 200 -11.60 35.51 24.64
N GLY A 201 -11.60 36.04 23.41
CA GLY A 201 -11.62 37.48 23.16
C GLY A 201 -12.86 38.18 23.73
N LEU A 202 -14.05 37.59 23.53
CA LEU A 202 -15.31 38.13 24.05
C LEU A 202 -15.36 38.15 25.59
N ARG A 203 -14.77 37.15 26.26
CA ARG A 203 -14.72 37.09 27.73
C ARG A 203 -13.87 38.21 28.34
N ARG A 204 -12.80 38.63 27.65
CA ARG A 204 -11.90 39.69 28.13
C ARG A 204 -12.49 41.10 28.06
N LYS A 205 -13.52 41.34 27.23
CA LYS A 205 -14.16 42.68 27.13
C LYS A 205 -15.13 43.00 28.27
N LYS A 206 -15.49 42.02 29.12
CA LYS A 206 -16.46 42.21 30.22
C LYS A 206 -15.82 42.29 31.61
N ALA A 207 -14.49 42.17 31.70
CA ALA A 207 -13.71 42.38 32.92
C ALA A 207 -12.93 43.69 32.79
#